data_AF-A0A812TZZ9-F1
#
_entry.id   AF-A0A812TZZ9-F1
#
_cell.length_a   1.000
_cell.length_b   1.000
_cell.length_c   1.000
_cell.angle_alpha   90.00
_cell.angle_beta   90.00
_cell.angle_gamma   90.00
#
_symmetry.space_group_name_H-M   'P 1'
#
loop_
_entity.id
_entity.type
_entity.pdbx_description
1 polymer ?
#
loop_
_entity_poly.entity_id
_entity_poly.type
_entity_poly.pdbx_seq_one_letter_code
_entity_poly.pdbx_strand_id
1 'polypeptide(L)'
;MERCCCLRIWRAREPPLLSDEEAPEEVSPEDASWPLSRLLFFWAFPVLWRGYRRGRTDLGDLPAVPAADRPSVLIAEVLSSFALPSEGTTGRRPWLSPLHRRLFKVTWPVFFQGSVCQALLQVFSYLQPILLHGLLQSLSMPEEQRKEQQTSVALHSLGIAAAVMGMWIFAEYAWNIFVRADLRAQVLLCHLTYRKSLHLRLDGCAYTIGDLQNHFSTDCSKPVQGFFHWSHASIVIAAITVIVVAWHLTSLIGSAGLIGMLVVSSFAPLQLVLSHRIKRYSQKIQEAMALEMLEEAREAELSAQWGKRKVFPFNNFLGSTVSLFGTIAAFVSRQEAMA
;
A
#
# COMPACT_ATOMS: atom_id res chain seq x y z
N MET A 1 -21.05 -12.26 -35.48
CA MET A 1 -19.59 -12.45 -35.46
C MET A 1 -18.91 -11.09 -35.60
N GLU A 2 -19.12 -10.21 -34.62
CA GLU A 2 -18.62 -8.83 -34.66
C GLU A 2 -17.21 -8.78 -34.10
N ARG A 3 -16.23 -8.74 -35.00
CA ARG A 3 -14.82 -8.60 -34.63
C ARG A 3 -14.59 -7.18 -34.11
N CYS A 4 -14.40 -7.07 -32.80
CA CYS A 4 -13.38 -6.25 -32.16
C CYS A 4 -13.22 -4.82 -32.73
N CYS A 5 -14.26 -3.99 -32.61
CA CYS A 5 -14.17 -2.55 -32.88
C CYS A 5 -13.17 -1.84 -31.94
N CYS A 6 -12.83 -2.47 -30.81
CA CYS A 6 -11.96 -1.91 -29.77
C CYS A 6 -10.50 -1.68 -30.20
N LEU A 7 -9.98 -2.40 -31.21
CA LEU A 7 -8.57 -2.28 -31.63
C LEU A 7 -8.32 -1.23 -32.73
N ARG A 8 -9.31 -0.92 -33.57
CA ARG A 8 -9.16 0.11 -34.64
C ARG A 8 -9.14 1.54 -34.10
N ILE A 9 -9.72 1.77 -32.92
CA ILE A 9 -9.80 3.10 -32.28
C ILE A 9 -8.43 3.57 -31.75
N TRP A 10 -7.45 2.66 -31.57
CA TRP A 10 -6.13 3.01 -31.04
C TRP A 10 -5.20 3.73 -32.03
N ARG A 11 -5.58 3.87 -33.32
CA ARG A 11 -4.76 4.53 -34.35
C ARG A 11 -5.17 5.99 -34.65
N ALA A 12 -6.16 6.55 -33.96
CA ALA A 12 -6.56 7.94 -34.20
C ALA A 12 -5.51 8.93 -33.65
N ARG A 13 -5.20 9.96 -34.46
CA ARG A 13 -4.30 11.08 -34.13
C ARG A 13 -4.65 11.66 -32.77
N GLU A 14 -3.62 11.88 -31.96
CA GLU A 14 -3.78 12.44 -30.63
C GLU A 14 -4.40 13.83 -30.70
N PRO A 15 -5.39 14.16 -29.85
CA PRO A 15 -5.62 15.56 -29.56
C PRO A 15 -4.30 16.12 -29.01
N PRO A 16 -3.90 17.34 -29.35
CA PRO A 16 -2.72 17.94 -28.77
C PRO A 16 -2.88 17.84 -27.25
N LEU A 17 -1.96 17.13 -26.59
CA LEU A 17 -1.66 17.41 -25.19
C LEU A 17 -1.51 18.92 -25.14
N LEU A 18 -2.23 19.57 -24.20
CA LEU A 18 -2.09 21.01 -23.94
C LEU A 18 -0.63 21.35 -24.15
N SER A 19 -0.37 22.14 -25.19
CA SER A 19 0.98 22.51 -25.61
C SER A 19 1.73 22.87 -24.34
N ASP A 20 2.91 22.29 -24.17
CA ASP A 20 3.88 22.74 -23.20
C ASP A 20 4.06 24.25 -23.44
N GLU A 21 3.29 25.09 -22.74
CA GLU A 21 3.77 26.41 -22.39
C GLU A 21 4.99 26.08 -21.54
N GLU A 22 6.16 26.15 -22.17
CA GLU A 22 7.49 25.94 -21.62
C GLU A 22 7.70 26.90 -20.46
N ALA A 23 7.04 26.65 -19.33
CA ALA A 23 7.52 27.10 -18.04
C ALA A 23 8.93 26.52 -17.92
N PRO A 24 9.95 27.33 -17.57
CA PRO A 24 11.32 26.86 -17.48
C PRO A 24 11.33 25.57 -16.65
N GLU A 25 11.98 24.52 -17.15
CA GLU A 25 12.08 23.22 -16.48
C GLU A 25 12.75 23.39 -15.11
N GLU A 26 11.96 23.75 -14.11
CA GLU A 26 12.43 23.86 -12.74
C GLU A 26 12.71 22.44 -12.27
N VAL A 27 13.98 22.17 -11.98
CA VAL A 27 14.41 20.85 -11.50
C VAL A 27 13.77 20.61 -10.13
N SER A 28 13.09 19.49 -9.99
CA SER A 28 12.49 19.13 -8.71
C SER A 28 13.56 19.06 -7.60
N PRO A 29 13.32 19.65 -6.41
CA PRO A 29 14.23 19.52 -5.27
C PRO A 29 14.52 18.07 -4.88
N GLU A 30 13.57 17.16 -5.13
CA GLU A 30 13.77 15.72 -4.93
C GLU A 30 14.85 15.18 -5.87
N ASP A 31 14.75 15.48 -7.17
CA ASP A 31 15.69 15.03 -8.21
C ASP A 31 17.08 15.64 -8.01
N ALA A 32 17.17 16.90 -7.59
CA ALA A 32 18.43 17.57 -7.30
C ALA A 32 19.13 17.05 -6.02
N SER A 33 18.39 16.40 -5.12
CA SER A 33 18.92 15.97 -3.83
C SER A 33 19.72 14.66 -3.90
N TRP A 34 20.67 14.47 -2.99
CA TRP A 34 21.41 13.21 -2.88
C TRP A 34 20.51 12.07 -2.32
N PRO A 35 20.88 10.79 -2.50
CA PRO A 35 20.03 9.66 -2.10
C PRO A 35 19.60 9.63 -0.63
N LEU A 36 20.48 9.99 0.30
CA LEU A 36 20.15 10.06 1.74
C LEU A 36 19.14 11.17 2.08
N SER A 37 19.15 12.30 1.36
CA SER A 37 18.22 13.41 1.55
C SER A 37 16.84 13.01 1.02
N ARG A 38 16.80 12.23 -0.08
CA ARG A 38 15.56 11.59 -0.57
C ARG A 38 15.00 10.60 0.45
N LEU A 39 15.85 9.72 0.99
CA LEU A 39 15.46 8.71 1.97
C LEU A 39 14.88 9.32 3.26
N LEU A 40 15.47 10.42 3.73
CA LEU A 40 15.07 11.11 4.97
C LEU A 40 14.12 12.29 4.73
N PHE A 41 13.67 12.51 3.50
CA PHE A 41 12.80 13.63 3.10
C PHE A 41 13.34 15.03 3.47
N PHE A 42 14.65 15.20 3.60
CA PHE A 42 15.24 16.51 3.94
C PHE A 42 15.01 17.55 2.84
N TRP A 43 14.86 17.13 1.58
CA TRP A 43 14.50 18.01 0.46
C TRP A 43 13.13 18.68 0.63
N ALA A 44 12.20 18.08 1.37
CA ALA A 44 10.86 18.63 1.57
C ALA A 44 10.83 19.70 2.67
N PHE A 45 11.78 19.67 3.61
CA PHE A 45 11.80 20.54 4.78
C PHE A 45 11.79 22.05 4.43
N PRO A 46 12.55 22.56 3.44
CA PRO A 46 12.49 23.96 3.05
C PRO A 46 11.12 24.40 2.53
N VAL A 47 10.38 23.51 1.85
CA VAL A 47 9.01 23.78 1.38
C VAL A 47 8.06 23.85 2.58
N LEU A 48 8.12 22.85 3.46
CA LEU A 48 7.29 22.78 4.67
C LEU A 48 7.53 23.98 5.59
N TRP A 49 8.79 24.37 5.79
CA TRP A 49 9.16 25.51 6.63
C TRP A 49 8.66 26.84 6.08
N ARG A 50 8.71 27.04 4.75
CA ARG A 50 8.14 28.22 4.09
C ARG A 50 6.62 28.28 4.29
N GLY A 51 5.92 27.17 4.09
CA GLY A 51 4.47 27.08 4.35
C GLY A 51 4.12 27.36 5.81
N TYR A 52 4.87 26.79 6.75
CA TYR A 52 4.70 27.03 8.19
C TYR A 52 4.88 28.52 8.55
N ARG A 53 5.96 29.16 8.06
CA ARG A 53 6.23 30.58 8.35
C ARG A 53 5.23 31.54 7.74
N ARG A 54 4.69 31.23 6.55
CA ARG A 54 3.69 32.07 5.88
C ARG A 54 2.25 31.80 6.35
N GLY A 55 2.00 30.65 6.98
CA GLY A 55 0.65 30.22 7.39
C GLY A 55 -0.25 29.80 6.24
N ARG A 56 0.27 29.71 5.01
CA ARG A 56 -0.43 29.29 3.79
C ARG A 56 0.56 28.73 2.77
N THR A 57 0.08 27.86 1.91
CA THR A 57 0.84 27.28 0.78
C THR A 57 0.01 27.44 -0.48
N ASP A 58 0.50 28.25 -1.43
CA ASP A 58 -0.14 28.43 -2.73
C ASP A 58 0.42 27.42 -3.74
N LEU A 59 -0.28 27.25 -4.87
CA LEU A 59 0.17 26.38 -5.97
C LEU A 59 1.57 26.75 -6.49
N GLY A 60 1.91 28.04 -6.54
CA GLY A 60 3.23 28.51 -6.98
C GLY A 60 4.37 28.28 -5.98
N ASP A 61 4.07 27.92 -4.73
CA ASP A 61 5.07 27.56 -3.72
C ASP A 61 5.42 26.05 -3.76
N LEU A 62 4.65 25.25 -4.50
CA LEU A 62 4.86 23.82 -4.61
C LEU A 62 6.04 23.52 -5.55
N PRO A 63 6.92 22.57 -5.19
CA PRO A 63 8.01 22.18 -6.04
C PRO A 63 7.50 21.53 -7.33
N ALA A 64 8.30 21.66 -8.39
CA ALA A 64 8.07 20.92 -9.62
C ALA A 64 8.05 19.41 -9.36
N VAL A 65 7.18 18.72 -10.10
CA VAL A 65 7.04 17.25 -10.03
C VAL A 65 8.34 16.60 -10.55
N PRO A 66 8.85 15.54 -9.89
CA PRO A 66 10.02 14.81 -10.37
C PRO A 66 9.88 14.39 -11.83
N ALA A 67 10.97 14.43 -12.60
CA ALA A 67 10.95 14.22 -14.04
C ALA A 67 10.31 12.87 -14.43
N ALA A 68 10.54 11.83 -13.63
CA ALA A 68 9.99 10.48 -13.84
C ALA A 68 8.48 10.34 -13.52
N ASP A 69 7.88 11.30 -12.81
CA ASP A 69 6.44 11.30 -12.48
C ASP A 69 5.63 12.28 -13.33
N ARG A 70 6.27 13.01 -14.26
CA ARG A 70 5.57 13.95 -15.14
C ARG A 70 4.52 13.19 -15.96
N PRO A 71 3.28 13.68 -16.05
CA PRO A 71 2.22 13.01 -16.80
C PRO A 71 2.61 12.72 -18.25
N SER A 72 3.30 13.64 -18.94
CA SER A 72 3.76 13.47 -20.32
C SER A 72 4.66 12.23 -20.49
N VAL A 73 5.58 12.02 -19.55
CA VAL A 73 6.49 10.86 -19.54
C VAL A 73 5.72 9.56 -19.31
N LEU A 74 4.88 9.52 -18.27
CA LEU A 74 4.08 8.34 -17.92
C LEU A 74 3.12 7.94 -19.05
N ILE A 75 2.46 8.93 -19.66
CA ILE A 75 1.53 8.73 -20.77
C ILE A 75 2.27 8.22 -22.01
N ALA A 76 3.40 8.84 -22.38
CA ALA A 76 4.20 8.37 -23.50
C ALA A 76 4.64 6.90 -23.31
N GLU A 77 5.07 6.55 -22.10
CA GLU A 77 5.47 5.18 -21.76
C GLU A 77 4.29 4.20 -21.89
N VAL A 78 3.12 4.53 -21.31
CA VAL A 78 1.95 3.63 -21.39
C VAL A 78 1.50 3.48 -22.84
N LEU A 79 1.46 4.54 -23.64
CA LEU A 79 1.02 4.50 -25.03
C LEU A 79 1.99 3.71 -25.92
N SER A 80 3.30 3.81 -25.67
CA SER A 80 4.28 2.95 -26.33
C SER A 80 4.01 1.47 -26.08
N SER A 81 3.52 1.11 -24.88
CA SER A 81 3.11 -0.26 -24.54
C SER A 81 1.83 -0.73 -25.24
N PHE A 82 0.99 0.22 -25.70
CA PHE A 82 -0.18 -0.07 -26.53
C PHE A 82 0.18 -0.29 -28.01
N ALA A 83 1.25 0.31 -28.51
CA ALA A 83 1.74 0.16 -29.88
C ALA A 83 2.41 -1.19 -30.16
N LEU A 84 2.91 -1.87 -29.12
CA LEU A 84 3.45 -3.23 -29.26
C LEU A 84 2.33 -4.20 -29.69
N PRO A 85 2.61 -5.12 -30.64
CA PRO A 85 1.62 -6.11 -31.06
C PRO A 85 1.01 -6.79 -29.84
N SER A 86 -0.31 -6.74 -29.71
CA SER A 86 -1.01 -7.60 -28.76
C SER A 86 -0.56 -9.03 -29.09
N GLU A 87 -0.02 -9.76 -28.12
CA GLU A 87 0.33 -11.18 -28.21
C GLU A 87 -0.94 -12.03 -28.40
N GLY A 88 -1.66 -11.80 -29.51
CA GLY A 88 -2.85 -12.50 -29.93
C GLY A 88 -2.53 -13.65 -30.89
N THR A 89 -1.27 -14.10 -30.95
CA THR A 89 -0.84 -15.22 -31.80
C THR A 89 -0.80 -16.56 -31.08
N THR A 90 -0.91 -16.59 -29.75
CA THR A 90 -1.07 -17.83 -29.00
C THR A 90 -2.49 -17.86 -28.44
N GLY A 91 -3.29 -18.87 -28.78
CA GLY A 91 -4.71 -18.97 -28.42
C GLY A 91 -5.02 -19.06 -26.91
N ARG A 92 -4.09 -18.66 -26.03
CA ARG A 92 -4.27 -18.60 -24.58
C ARG A 92 -4.73 -17.20 -24.19
N ARG A 93 -5.87 -17.11 -23.51
CA ARG A 93 -6.29 -15.87 -22.85
C ARG A 93 -5.32 -15.60 -21.69
N PRO A 94 -4.61 -14.46 -21.66
CA PRO A 94 -3.75 -14.12 -20.54
C PRO A 94 -4.58 -14.00 -19.24
N TRP A 95 -3.97 -14.37 -18.11
CA TRP A 95 -4.59 -14.33 -16.79
C TRP A 95 -4.88 -12.89 -16.29
N LEU A 96 -4.17 -11.90 -16.85
CA LEU A 96 -4.41 -10.48 -16.64
C LEU A 96 -5.09 -9.85 -17.85
N SER A 97 -5.97 -8.87 -17.59
CA SER A 97 -6.47 -8.04 -18.68
C SER A 97 -5.32 -7.23 -19.31
N PRO A 98 -5.38 -6.92 -20.62
CA PRO A 98 -4.34 -6.14 -21.30
C PRO A 98 -4.07 -4.78 -20.65
N LEU A 99 -5.09 -4.20 -20.01
CA LEU A 99 -4.97 -2.94 -19.26
C LEU A 99 -4.08 -3.12 -18.02
N HIS A 100 -4.37 -4.10 -17.16
CA HIS A 100 -3.58 -4.36 -15.94
C HIS A 100 -2.10 -4.62 -16.26
N ARG A 101 -1.82 -5.44 -17.28
CA ARG A 101 -0.45 -5.74 -17.70
C ARG A 101 0.32 -4.48 -18.13
N ARG A 102 -0.36 -3.55 -18.80
CA ARG A 102 0.24 -2.30 -19.29
C ARG A 102 0.44 -1.28 -18.18
N LEU A 103 -0.53 -1.11 -17.29
CA LEU A 103 -0.34 -0.28 -16.09
C LEU A 103 0.82 -0.81 -15.24
N PHE A 104 0.82 -2.12 -15.00
CA PHE A 104 1.87 -2.77 -14.22
C PHE A 104 3.24 -2.58 -14.83
N LYS A 105 3.38 -2.61 -16.16
CA LYS A 105 4.67 -2.35 -16.81
C LYS A 105 5.26 -0.98 -16.42
N VAL A 106 4.43 0.06 -16.37
CA VAL A 106 4.85 1.43 -16.05
C VAL A 106 5.06 1.62 -14.53
N THR A 107 4.25 0.96 -13.69
CA THR A 107 4.36 1.10 -12.23
C THR A 107 5.35 0.14 -11.58
N TRP A 108 5.74 -0.93 -12.27
CA TRP A 108 6.59 -2.00 -11.74
C TRP A 108 7.94 -1.51 -11.17
N PRO A 109 8.69 -0.61 -11.83
CA PRO A 109 9.98 -0.15 -11.28
C PRO A 109 9.83 0.48 -9.89
N VAL A 110 8.79 1.31 -9.70
CA VAL A 110 8.49 1.97 -8.43
C VAL A 110 7.96 0.96 -7.42
N PHE A 111 7.07 0.06 -7.84
CA PHE A 111 6.59 -1.04 -7.00
C PHE A 111 7.74 -1.91 -6.48
N PHE A 112 8.70 -2.25 -7.34
CA PHE A 112 9.86 -3.05 -6.97
C PHE A 112 10.75 -2.31 -5.96
N GLN A 113 11.02 -1.02 -6.19
CA GLN A 113 11.74 -0.18 -5.23
C GLN A 113 11.03 -0.17 -3.86
N GLY A 114 9.71 0.05 -3.84
CA GLY A 114 8.93 0.04 -2.60
C GLY A 114 8.98 -1.32 -1.90
N SER A 115 8.92 -2.41 -2.67
CA SER A 115 9.02 -3.78 -2.16
C SER A 115 10.39 -4.08 -1.54
N VAL A 116 11.49 -3.57 -2.14
CA VAL A 116 12.84 -3.69 -1.55
C VAL A 116 12.92 -2.94 -0.22
N CYS A 117 12.40 -1.70 -0.16
CA CYS A 117 12.35 -0.94 1.09
C CYS A 117 11.49 -1.63 2.15
N GLN A 118 10.35 -2.23 1.76
CA GLN A 118 9.51 -3.00 2.66
C GLN A 118 10.21 -4.28 3.15
N ALA A 119 11.03 -4.93 2.33
CA ALA A 119 11.85 -6.05 2.78
C ALA A 119 12.91 -5.63 3.81
N LEU A 120 13.58 -4.48 3.59
CA LEU A 120 14.53 -3.91 4.55
C LEU A 120 13.86 -3.57 5.88
N LEU A 121 12.67 -2.96 5.84
CA LEU A 121 11.82 -2.74 7.01
C LEU A 121 11.64 -4.04 7.82
N GLN A 122 11.35 -5.16 7.15
CA GLN A 122 11.16 -6.44 7.84
C GLN A 122 12.44 -6.96 8.47
N VAL A 123 13.58 -6.84 7.77
CA VAL A 123 14.89 -7.21 8.33
C VAL A 123 15.15 -6.44 9.64
N PHE A 124 14.94 -5.13 9.65
CA PHE A 124 15.09 -4.31 10.86
C PHE A 124 14.05 -4.64 11.94
N SER A 125 12.85 -5.06 11.54
CA SER A 125 11.82 -5.51 12.48
C SER A 125 12.21 -6.82 13.18
N TYR A 126 12.88 -7.75 12.47
CA TYR A 126 13.35 -9.01 13.06
C TYR A 126 14.64 -8.86 13.86
N LEU A 127 15.52 -7.92 13.50
CA LEU A 127 16.74 -7.65 14.26
C LEU A 127 16.44 -7.21 15.69
N GLN A 128 15.35 -6.47 15.92
CA GLN A 128 14.97 -5.98 17.24
C GLN A 128 14.83 -7.10 18.29
N PRO A 129 13.95 -8.11 18.13
CA PRO A 129 13.82 -9.19 19.10
C PRO A 129 15.07 -10.08 19.18
N ILE A 130 15.81 -10.28 18.10
CA ILE A 130 17.05 -11.08 18.10
C ILE A 130 18.13 -10.40 18.96
N LEU A 131 18.34 -9.10 18.75
CA LEU A 131 19.32 -8.33 19.51
C LEU A 131 18.88 -8.17 20.97
N LEU A 132 17.59 -8.03 21.22
CA LEU A 132 17.03 -8.02 22.58
C LEU A 132 17.28 -9.35 23.29
N HIS A 133 17.11 -10.48 22.60
CA HIS A 133 17.41 -11.80 23.18
C HIS A 133 18.88 -11.92 23.58
N GLY A 134 19.82 -11.53 22.70
CA GLY A 134 21.26 -11.54 22.99
C GLY A 134 21.65 -10.58 24.12
N LEU A 135 20.99 -9.41 24.19
CA LEU A 135 21.15 -8.47 25.31
C LEU A 135 20.70 -9.09 26.63
N LEU A 136 19.52 -9.73 26.67
CA LEU A 136 19.00 -10.38 27.87
C LEU A 136 19.87 -11.54 28.33
N GLN A 137 20.40 -12.35 27.41
CA GLN A 137 21.35 -13.41 27.74
C GLN A 137 22.61 -12.83 28.39
N SER A 138 23.21 -11.80 27.80
CA SER A 138 24.41 -11.14 28.33
C SER A 138 24.15 -10.50 29.72
N LEU A 139 22.94 -9.98 29.95
CA LEU A 139 22.52 -9.42 31.23
C LEU A 139 22.13 -10.45 32.29
N SER A 140 21.95 -11.72 31.92
CA SER A 140 21.64 -12.81 32.85
C SER A 140 22.88 -13.52 33.41
N MET A 141 24.07 -13.23 32.86
CA MET A 141 25.32 -13.85 33.28
C MET A 141 25.81 -13.34 34.65
N PRO A 142 26.60 -14.15 35.39
CA PRO A 142 27.31 -13.72 36.60
C PRO A 142 28.16 -12.46 36.38
N GLU A 143 28.37 -11.66 37.44
CA GLU A 143 29.03 -10.35 37.34
C GLU A 143 30.41 -10.37 36.69
N GLU A 144 31.23 -11.39 36.97
CA GLU A 144 32.58 -11.50 36.41
C GLU A 144 32.57 -11.66 34.88
N GLN A 145 31.69 -12.54 34.37
CA GLN A 145 31.50 -12.76 32.94
C GLN A 145 30.83 -11.56 32.27
N ARG A 146 29.92 -10.87 32.96
CA ARG A 146 29.26 -9.65 32.45
C ARG A 146 30.26 -8.52 32.19
N LYS A 147 31.27 -8.35 33.04
CA LYS A 147 32.33 -7.34 32.85
C LYS A 147 33.14 -7.64 31.58
N GLU A 148 33.45 -8.89 31.33
CA GLU A 148 34.12 -9.33 30.09
C GLU A 148 33.24 -9.09 28.84
N GLN A 149 31.92 -9.24 28.98
CA GLN A 149 30.95 -9.08 27.90
C GLN A 149 30.39 -7.65 27.74
N GLN A 150 30.94 -6.66 28.43
CA GLN A 150 30.41 -5.28 28.44
C GLN A 150 30.36 -4.64 27.04
N THR A 151 31.34 -4.96 26.18
CA THR A 151 31.35 -4.52 24.78
C THR A 151 30.18 -5.11 23.99
N SER A 152 29.88 -6.39 24.21
CA SER A 152 28.73 -7.06 23.58
C SER A 152 27.41 -6.44 24.02
N VAL A 153 27.25 -6.14 25.32
CA VAL A 153 26.05 -5.46 25.85
C VAL A 153 25.86 -4.10 25.18
N ALA A 154 26.92 -3.31 25.05
CA ALA A 154 26.89 -2.03 24.36
C ALA A 154 26.52 -2.16 22.88
N LEU A 155 27.11 -3.14 22.18
CA LEU A 155 26.82 -3.41 20.77
C LEU A 155 25.38 -3.86 20.52
N HIS A 156 24.84 -4.76 21.35
CA HIS A 156 23.44 -5.17 21.25
C HIS A 156 22.49 -3.99 21.50
N SER A 157 22.78 -3.17 22.52
CA SER A 157 21.96 -1.99 22.85
C SER A 157 21.96 -0.95 21.72
N LEU A 158 23.15 -0.63 21.17
CA LEU A 158 23.28 0.27 20.02
C LEU A 158 22.62 -0.32 18.77
N GLY A 159 22.77 -1.63 18.56
CA GLY A 159 22.13 -2.36 17.47
C GLY A 159 20.61 -2.28 17.53
N ILE A 160 20.00 -2.40 18.71
CA ILE A 160 18.55 -2.25 18.88
C ILE A 160 18.12 -0.83 18.48
N ALA A 161 18.81 0.20 18.98
CA ALA A 161 18.50 1.59 18.63
C ALA A 161 18.62 1.85 17.11
N ALA A 162 19.69 1.34 16.49
CA ALA A 162 19.88 1.41 15.04
C ALA A 162 18.80 0.64 14.27
N ALA A 163 18.38 -0.53 14.78
CA ALA A 163 17.33 -1.33 14.15
C ALA A 163 15.96 -0.65 14.22
N VAL A 164 15.62 -0.02 15.34
CA VAL A 164 14.39 0.79 15.47
C VAL A 164 14.42 1.98 14.52
N MET A 165 15.53 2.72 14.44
CA MET A 165 15.66 3.83 13.48
C MET A 165 15.53 3.34 12.03
N GLY A 166 16.22 2.25 11.68
CA GLY A 166 16.14 1.65 10.35
C GLY A 166 14.71 1.24 10.00
N MET A 167 14.00 0.60 10.94
CA MET A 167 12.59 0.24 10.77
C MET A 167 11.74 1.44 10.37
N TRP A 168 11.79 2.54 11.13
CA TRP A 168 10.98 3.73 10.84
C TRP A 168 11.37 4.43 9.53
N ILE A 169 12.67 4.56 9.24
CA ILE A 169 13.15 5.17 7.99
C ILE A 169 12.60 4.40 6.78
N PHE A 170 12.74 3.07 6.79
CA PHE A 170 12.27 2.26 5.68
C PHE A 170 10.74 2.11 5.65
N ALA A 171 10.04 2.20 6.78
CA ALA A 171 8.58 2.20 6.83
C ALA A 171 8.01 3.40 6.07
N GLU A 172 8.44 4.60 6.42
CA GLU A 172 7.93 5.84 5.81
C GLU A 172 8.36 5.95 4.36
N TYR A 173 9.60 5.58 4.04
CA TYR A 173 10.07 5.62 2.66
C TYR A 173 9.35 4.59 1.78
N ALA A 174 9.14 3.35 2.25
CA ALA A 174 8.36 2.36 1.51
C ALA A 174 6.93 2.83 1.28
N TRP A 175 6.28 3.39 2.32
CA TRP A 175 4.94 3.95 2.20
C TRP A 175 4.86 5.04 1.13
N ASN A 176 5.79 6.00 1.15
CA ASN A 176 5.87 7.05 0.14
C ASN A 176 6.01 6.48 -1.29
N ILE A 177 6.88 5.50 -1.49
CA ILE A 177 7.09 4.88 -2.80
C ILE A 177 5.85 4.11 -3.28
N PHE A 178 5.12 3.43 -2.39
CA PHE A 178 3.87 2.77 -2.76
C PHE A 178 2.78 3.78 -3.14
N VAL A 179 2.63 4.87 -2.38
CA VAL A 179 1.72 5.96 -2.72
C VAL A 179 2.10 6.58 -4.06
N ARG A 180 3.39 6.76 -4.35
CA ARG A 180 3.88 7.25 -5.64
C ARG A 180 3.50 6.32 -6.80
N ALA A 181 3.65 5.00 -6.63
CA ALA A 181 3.24 4.01 -7.64
C ALA A 181 1.72 4.05 -7.90
N ASP A 182 0.94 4.22 -6.84
CA ASP A 182 -0.51 4.38 -6.85
C ASP A 182 -0.94 5.67 -7.59
N LEU A 183 -0.28 6.79 -7.33
CA LEU A 183 -0.52 8.06 -8.05
C LEU A 183 -0.19 7.95 -9.55
N ARG A 184 0.91 7.26 -9.91
CA ARG A 184 1.22 6.97 -11.32
C ARG A 184 0.09 6.19 -11.97
N ALA A 185 -0.40 5.14 -11.32
CA ALA A 185 -1.53 4.36 -11.82
C ALA A 185 -2.80 5.23 -11.98
N GLN A 186 -3.10 6.10 -11.02
CA GLN A 186 -4.24 7.03 -11.08
C GLN A 186 -4.16 7.95 -12.30
N VAL A 187 -3.01 8.61 -12.52
CA VAL A 187 -2.79 9.49 -13.67
C VAL A 187 -3.02 8.73 -14.98
N LEU A 188 -2.51 7.51 -15.09
CA LEU A 188 -2.69 6.67 -16.27
C LEU A 188 -4.14 6.26 -16.48
N LEU A 189 -4.86 5.85 -15.42
CA LEU A 189 -6.28 5.51 -15.50
C LEU A 189 -7.11 6.70 -15.97
N CYS A 190 -6.91 7.87 -15.36
CA CYS A 190 -7.57 9.11 -15.77
C CYS A 190 -7.28 9.42 -17.24
N HIS A 191 -6.01 9.38 -17.67
CA HIS A 191 -5.66 9.67 -19.05
C HIS A 191 -6.30 8.68 -20.05
N LEU A 192 -6.23 7.38 -19.76
CA LEU A 192 -6.79 6.34 -20.65
C LEU A 192 -8.31 6.44 -20.73
N THR A 193 -8.99 6.73 -19.63
CA THR A 193 -10.43 6.98 -19.62
C THR A 193 -10.78 8.24 -20.40
N TYR A 194 -10.05 9.35 -20.19
CA TYR A 194 -10.25 10.58 -20.94
C TYR A 194 -10.05 10.38 -22.44
N ARG A 195 -8.97 9.70 -22.83
CA ARG A 195 -8.73 9.36 -24.24
C ARG A 195 -9.87 8.51 -24.80
N LYS A 196 -10.41 7.57 -24.02
CA LYS A 196 -11.54 6.75 -24.44
C LYS A 196 -12.83 7.56 -24.58
N SER A 197 -13.11 8.49 -23.66
CA SER A 197 -14.32 9.32 -23.68
C SER A 197 -14.38 10.24 -24.89
N LEU A 198 -13.24 10.76 -25.34
CA LEU A 198 -13.17 11.59 -26.56
C LEU A 198 -13.56 10.83 -27.85
N HIS A 199 -13.52 9.50 -27.84
CA HIS A 199 -13.81 8.65 -29.00
C HIS A 199 -15.09 7.83 -28.84
N LEU A 200 -15.80 7.98 -27.72
CA LEU A 200 -17.06 7.29 -27.48
C LEU A 200 -18.19 8.02 -28.22
N ARG A 201 -18.94 7.28 -29.04
CA ARG A 201 -20.20 7.79 -29.61
C ARG A 201 -21.29 7.58 -28.56
N LEU A 202 -21.98 8.67 -28.18
CA LEU A 202 -23.04 8.63 -27.18
C LEU A 202 -24.36 8.07 -27.73
N ASP A 203 -24.51 8.00 -29.05
CA ASP A 203 -25.71 7.49 -29.72
C ASP A 203 -25.96 6.02 -29.33
N GLY A 204 -27.04 5.78 -28.56
CA GLY A 204 -27.41 4.44 -28.08
C GLY A 204 -26.58 3.91 -26.91
N CYS A 205 -25.72 4.74 -26.29
CA CYS A 205 -25.00 4.37 -25.07
C CYS A 205 -25.87 4.57 -23.83
N ALA A 206 -25.87 3.57 -22.93
CA ALA A 206 -26.52 3.68 -21.61
C ALA A 206 -25.75 4.57 -20.61
N TYR A 207 -24.56 5.06 -20.99
CA TYR A 207 -23.69 5.86 -20.13
C TYR A 207 -23.98 7.36 -20.29
N THR A 208 -24.16 8.03 -19.16
CA THR A 208 -24.39 9.48 -19.09
C THR A 208 -23.08 10.24 -18.80
N ILE A 209 -23.10 11.56 -18.97
CA ILE A 209 -21.98 12.43 -18.55
C ILE A 209 -21.77 12.33 -17.03
N GLY A 210 -22.85 12.17 -16.26
CA GLY A 210 -22.80 11.95 -14.82
C GLY A 210 -22.04 10.67 -14.46
N ASP A 211 -22.27 9.58 -15.20
CA ASP A 211 -21.54 8.31 -15.00
C ASP A 211 -20.05 8.47 -15.30
N LEU A 212 -19.69 9.24 -16.33
CA LEU A 212 -18.30 9.51 -16.66
C LEU A 212 -17.62 10.35 -15.56
N GLN A 213 -18.28 11.40 -15.06
CA GLN A 213 -17.76 12.22 -13.96
C GLN A 213 -17.61 11.39 -12.68
N ASN A 214 -18.59 10.54 -12.37
CA ASN A 214 -18.50 9.60 -11.25
C ASN A 214 -17.28 8.68 -11.44
N HIS A 215 -17.09 8.11 -12.62
CA HIS A 215 -15.96 7.23 -12.91
C HIS A 215 -14.60 7.92 -12.72
N PHE A 216 -14.42 9.17 -13.16
CA PHE A 216 -13.19 9.93 -12.90
C PHE A 216 -12.95 10.20 -11.41
N SER A 217 -14.01 10.51 -10.67
CA SER A 217 -13.89 10.85 -9.24
C SER A 217 -13.74 9.63 -8.34
N THR A 218 -14.29 8.47 -8.71
CA THR A 218 -14.30 7.26 -7.88
C THR A 218 -13.49 6.10 -8.43
N ASP A 219 -13.66 5.76 -9.70
CA ASP A 219 -13.16 4.47 -10.22
C ASP A 219 -11.73 4.59 -10.75
N CYS A 220 -11.32 5.78 -11.20
CA CYS A 220 -9.91 6.04 -11.51
C CYS A 220 -9.06 6.26 -10.26
N SER A 221 -9.65 6.62 -9.12
CA SER A 221 -8.94 7.01 -7.89
C SER A 221 -8.98 5.94 -6.81
N LYS A 222 -10.16 5.44 -6.43
CA LYS A 222 -10.33 4.51 -5.29
C LYS A 222 -9.50 3.24 -5.41
N PRO A 223 -9.39 2.57 -6.57
CA PRO A 223 -8.62 1.33 -6.67
C PRO A 223 -7.13 1.53 -6.40
N VAL A 224 -6.62 2.76 -6.54
CA VAL A 224 -5.21 3.12 -6.44
C VAL A 224 -5.00 4.20 -5.37
N GLN A 225 -5.90 4.31 -4.39
CA GLN A 225 -5.85 5.33 -3.36
C GLN A 225 -4.91 4.92 -2.20
N GLY A 226 -3.63 4.75 -2.49
CA GLY A 226 -2.55 4.56 -1.51
C GLY A 226 -2.36 3.14 -0.94
N PHE A 227 -3.23 2.19 -1.27
CA PHE A 227 -3.17 0.83 -0.72
C PHE A 227 -2.93 -0.27 -1.75
N PHE A 228 -3.03 -0.01 -3.05
CA PHE A 228 -3.04 -1.10 -4.03
C PHE A 228 -1.68 -1.80 -4.10
N HIS A 229 -0.65 -1.03 -4.43
CA HIS A 229 0.71 -1.56 -4.52
C HIS A 229 1.20 -2.07 -3.14
N TRP A 230 0.95 -1.32 -2.06
CA TRP A 230 1.33 -1.76 -0.71
C TRP A 230 0.67 -3.08 -0.30
N SER A 231 -0.62 -3.29 -0.60
CA SER A 231 -1.33 -4.52 -0.24
C SER A 231 -0.76 -5.74 -0.97
N HIS A 232 -0.43 -5.58 -2.26
CA HIS A 232 0.17 -6.66 -3.05
C HIS A 232 1.54 -7.08 -2.51
N ALA A 233 2.41 -6.13 -2.16
CA ALA A 233 3.69 -6.43 -1.55
C ALA A 233 3.52 -7.04 -0.14
N SER A 234 2.57 -6.50 0.64
CA SER A 234 2.30 -6.93 2.02
C SER A 234 1.79 -8.36 2.13
N ILE A 235 1.02 -8.87 1.16
CA ILE A 235 0.57 -10.28 1.16
C ILE A 235 1.77 -11.23 1.09
N VAL A 236 2.71 -10.97 0.18
CA VAL A 236 3.92 -11.79 0.01
C VAL A 236 4.78 -11.72 1.27
N ILE A 237 4.99 -10.51 1.78
CA ILE A 237 5.79 -10.28 2.98
C ILE A 237 5.14 -10.92 4.22
N ALA A 238 3.82 -10.85 4.37
CA ALA A 238 3.11 -11.49 5.47
C ALA A 238 3.29 -13.00 5.46
N ALA A 239 3.22 -13.66 4.29
CA ALA A 239 3.48 -15.09 4.17
C ALA A 239 4.90 -15.47 4.61
N ILE A 240 5.90 -14.70 4.17
CA ILE A 240 7.30 -14.88 4.60
C ILE A 240 7.43 -14.65 6.11
N THR A 241 6.78 -13.60 6.64
CA THR A 241 6.81 -13.24 8.06
C THR A 241 6.30 -14.36 8.94
N VAL A 242 5.16 -14.97 8.58
CA VAL A 242 4.60 -16.11 9.34
C VAL A 242 5.59 -17.26 9.42
N ILE A 243 6.28 -17.59 8.33
CA ILE A 243 7.27 -18.67 8.30
C ILE A 243 8.49 -18.34 9.16
N VAL A 244 9.06 -17.14 9.01
CA VAL A 244 10.25 -16.70 9.76
C VAL A 244 9.96 -16.62 11.26
N VAL A 245 8.82 -16.03 11.63
CA VAL A 245 8.39 -15.92 13.03
C VAL A 245 8.09 -17.30 13.62
N ALA A 246 7.44 -18.20 12.89
CA ALA A 246 7.21 -19.58 13.35
C ALA A 246 8.53 -20.29 13.64
N TRP A 247 9.47 -20.23 12.71
CA TRP A 247 10.79 -20.83 12.88
C TRP A 247 11.53 -20.23 14.09
N HIS A 248 11.60 -18.90 14.20
CA HIS A 248 12.31 -18.27 15.31
C HIS A 248 11.64 -18.55 16.67
N LEU A 249 10.32 -18.48 16.74
CA LEU A 249 9.58 -18.73 17.97
C LEU A 249 9.71 -20.20 18.43
N THR A 250 9.68 -21.16 17.49
CA THR A 250 9.94 -22.57 17.81
C THR A 250 11.35 -22.81 18.33
N SER A 251 12.35 -22.10 17.79
CA SER A 251 13.73 -22.21 18.27
C SER A 251 13.93 -21.66 19.68
N LEU A 252 13.14 -20.64 20.08
CA LEU A 252 13.26 -19.98 21.39
C LEU A 252 12.48 -20.66 22.51
N ILE A 253 11.24 -21.09 22.23
CA ILE A 253 10.32 -21.59 23.26
C ILE A 253 9.67 -22.94 22.90
N GLY A 254 10.14 -23.61 21.85
CA GLY A 254 9.64 -24.91 21.43
C GLY A 254 8.23 -24.88 20.85
N SER A 255 7.50 -25.99 21.00
CA SER A 255 6.13 -26.16 20.49
C SER A 255 5.12 -25.18 21.09
N ALA A 256 5.38 -24.67 22.30
CA ALA A 256 4.55 -23.66 22.95
C ALA A 256 4.38 -22.39 22.08
N GLY A 257 5.43 -22.02 21.34
CA GLY A 257 5.36 -20.91 20.38
C GLY A 257 4.36 -21.14 19.25
N LEU A 258 4.33 -22.36 18.70
CA LEU A 258 3.38 -22.73 17.64
C LEU A 258 1.94 -22.68 18.16
N ILE A 259 1.69 -23.10 19.39
CA ILE A 259 0.35 -23.04 20.01
C ILE A 259 -0.12 -21.59 20.08
N GLY A 260 0.71 -20.66 20.55
CA GLY A 260 0.38 -19.23 20.55
C GLY A 260 0.07 -18.69 19.15
N MET A 261 0.87 -19.06 18.15
CA MET A 261 0.64 -18.67 16.75
C MET A 261 -0.64 -19.26 16.16
N LEU A 262 -0.97 -20.50 16.48
CA LEU A 262 -2.21 -21.16 16.06
C LEU A 262 -3.42 -20.45 16.66
N VAL A 263 -3.37 -20.09 17.94
CA VAL A 263 -4.41 -19.31 18.60
C VAL A 263 -4.58 -17.98 17.87
N VAL A 264 -3.52 -17.21 17.62
CA VAL A 264 -3.60 -15.95 16.87
C VAL A 264 -4.20 -16.15 15.47
N SER A 265 -3.73 -17.16 14.74
CA SER A 265 -4.16 -17.44 13.37
C SER A 265 -5.62 -17.88 13.28
N SER A 266 -6.15 -18.53 14.32
CA SER A 266 -7.56 -18.95 14.39
C SER A 266 -8.55 -17.77 14.36
N PHE A 267 -8.11 -16.57 14.74
CA PHE A 267 -8.94 -15.36 14.68
C PHE A 267 -8.99 -14.73 13.29
N ALA A 268 -8.05 -15.05 12.39
CA ALA A 268 -7.99 -14.43 11.06
C ALA A 268 -9.26 -14.71 10.21
N PRO A 269 -9.80 -15.95 10.13
CA PRO A 269 -11.06 -16.20 9.44
C PRO A 269 -12.23 -15.39 10.00
N LEU A 270 -12.30 -15.25 11.32
CA LEU A 270 -13.34 -14.46 11.98
C LEU A 270 -13.22 -12.97 11.63
N GLN A 271 -12.01 -12.41 11.70
CA GLN A 271 -11.75 -11.02 11.28
C GLN A 271 -12.09 -10.79 9.80
N LEU A 272 -11.84 -11.77 8.91
CA LEU A 272 -12.23 -11.69 7.51
C LEU A 272 -13.75 -11.67 7.32
N VAL A 273 -14.49 -12.52 8.05
CA VAL A 273 -15.96 -12.53 7.99
C VAL A 273 -16.55 -11.20 8.46
N LEU A 274 -16.01 -10.64 9.57
CA LEU A 274 -16.45 -9.35 10.09
C LEU A 274 -16.11 -8.20 9.13
N SER A 275 -14.92 -8.22 8.55
CA SER A 275 -14.50 -7.24 7.53
C SER A 275 -15.40 -7.27 6.30
N HIS A 276 -15.78 -8.46 5.82
CA HIS A 276 -16.75 -8.59 4.74
C HIS A 276 -18.13 -8.04 5.11
N ARG A 277 -18.59 -8.22 6.35
CA ARG A 277 -19.85 -7.62 6.83
C ARG A 277 -19.77 -6.10 6.87
N ILE A 278 -18.68 -5.53 7.38
CA ILE A 278 -18.44 -4.08 7.40
C ILE A 278 -18.46 -3.51 5.98
N LYS A 279 -17.83 -4.19 5.02
CA LYS A 279 -17.85 -3.82 3.60
C LYS A 279 -19.28 -3.81 3.05
N ARG A 280 -20.06 -4.88 3.27
CA ARG A 280 -21.46 -4.97 2.82
C ARG A 280 -22.32 -3.85 3.40
N TYR A 281 -22.19 -3.53 4.69
CA TYR A 281 -22.91 -2.40 5.27
C TYR A 281 -22.50 -1.07 4.63
N SER A 282 -21.22 -0.89 4.34
CA SER A 282 -20.72 0.34 3.71
C SER A 282 -21.24 0.49 2.27
N GLN A 283 -21.37 -0.61 1.52
CA GLN A 283 -22.01 -0.62 0.20
C GLN A 283 -23.49 -0.26 0.29
N LYS A 284 -24.24 -0.87 1.21
CA LYS A 284 -25.66 -0.54 1.42
C LYS A 284 -25.89 0.92 1.79
N ILE A 285 -25.02 1.50 2.62
CA ILE A 285 -25.07 2.92 2.97
C ILE A 285 -24.84 3.78 1.72
N GLN A 286 -23.87 3.45 0.87
CA GLN A 286 -23.60 4.17 -0.38
C GLN A 286 -24.78 4.07 -1.37
N GLU A 287 -25.37 2.89 -1.53
CA GLU A 287 -26.54 2.67 -2.37
C GLU A 287 -27.76 3.43 -1.86
N ALA A 288 -28.00 3.43 -0.54
CA ALA A 288 -29.10 4.16 0.08
C ALA A 288 -28.94 5.68 -0.04
N MET A 289 -27.73 6.22 0.17
CA MET A 289 -27.44 7.64 -0.05
C MET A 289 -27.64 8.06 -1.52
N ALA A 290 -27.43 7.17 -2.49
CA ALA A 290 -27.70 7.46 -3.89
C ALA A 290 -29.22 7.56 -4.20
N LEU A 291 -30.07 7.05 -3.31
CA LEU A 291 -31.53 7.01 -3.43
C LEU A 291 -32.23 7.93 -2.40
N GLU A 292 -31.54 8.96 -1.90
CA GLU A 292 -31.96 9.85 -0.77
C GLU A 292 -33.38 10.42 -0.90
N MET A 293 -33.92 10.46 -2.12
CA MET A 293 -35.29 10.87 -2.44
C MET A 293 -36.39 9.90 -1.96
N LEU A 294 -36.04 8.68 -1.54
CA LEU A 294 -37.01 7.66 -1.11
C LEU A 294 -36.95 7.46 0.41
N GLU A 295 -38.10 7.57 1.09
CA GLU A 295 -38.20 7.37 2.54
C GLU A 295 -37.75 5.95 2.97
N GLU A 296 -38.04 4.94 2.15
CA GLU A 296 -37.57 3.57 2.31
C GLU A 296 -36.04 3.45 2.28
N ALA A 297 -35.36 4.29 1.50
CA ALA A 297 -33.90 4.31 1.43
C ALA A 297 -33.29 4.80 2.75
N ARG A 298 -33.93 5.74 3.43
CA ARG A 298 -33.50 6.25 4.74
C ARG A 298 -33.55 5.18 5.83
N GLU A 299 -34.62 4.37 5.86
CA GLU A 299 -34.71 3.25 6.81
C GLU A 299 -33.65 2.18 6.54
N ALA A 300 -33.44 1.85 5.26
CA ALA A 300 -32.39 0.92 4.84
C ALA A 300 -31.00 1.43 5.25
N GLU A 301 -30.73 2.72 5.05
CA GLU A 301 -29.48 3.37 5.47
C GLU A 301 -29.26 3.24 6.99
N LEU A 302 -30.25 3.66 7.78
CA LEU A 302 -30.19 3.60 9.25
C LEU A 302 -29.93 2.16 9.72
N SER A 303 -30.64 1.19 9.15
CA SER A 303 -30.45 -0.24 9.50
C SER A 303 -29.01 -0.71 9.22
N ALA A 304 -28.43 -0.28 8.11
CA ALA A 304 -27.07 -0.63 7.73
C ALA A 304 -26.03 0.07 8.62
N GLN A 305 -26.26 1.35 8.97
CA GLN A 305 -25.43 2.08 9.93
C GLN A 305 -25.43 1.40 11.31
N TRP A 306 -26.61 0.99 11.81
CA TRP A 306 -26.73 0.24 13.06
C TRP A 306 -25.99 -1.09 13.01
N GLY A 307 -26.11 -1.83 11.91
CA GLY A 307 -25.36 -3.07 11.69
C GLY A 307 -23.84 -2.83 11.73
N LYS A 308 -23.35 -1.83 11.02
CA LYS A 308 -21.94 -1.44 11.01
C LYS A 308 -21.45 -1.03 12.40
N ARG A 309 -22.23 -0.24 13.14
CA ARG A 309 -21.90 0.22 14.50
C ARG A 309 -21.76 -0.91 15.52
N LYS A 310 -22.44 -2.05 15.32
CA LYS A 310 -22.27 -3.25 16.16
C LYS A 310 -21.04 -4.06 15.78
N VAL A 311 -20.83 -4.28 14.48
CA VAL A 311 -19.76 -5.16 13.98
C VAL A 311 -18.39 -4.50 14.07
N PHE A 312 -18.29 -3.19 13.79
CA PHE A 312 -17.01 -2.49 13.72
C PHE A 312 -16.22 -2.47 15.04
N PRO A 313 -16.82 -2.11 16.20
CA PRO A 313 -16.11 -2.15 17.48
C PRO A 313 -15.67 -3.57 17.85
N PHE A 314 -16.49 -4.58 17.54
CA PHE A 314 -16.14 -5.97 17.80
C PHE A 314 -14.96 -6.45 16.95
N ASN A 315 -14.93 -6.07 15.67
CA ASN A 315 -13.78 -6.36 14.80
C ASN A 315 -12.49 -5.69 15.34
N ASN A 316 -12.58 -4.44 15.80
CA ASN A 316 -11.44 -3.74 16.39
C ASN A 316 -10.98 -4.35 17.72
N PHE A 317 -11.92 -4.78 18.56
CA PHE A 317 -11.63 -5.49 19.80
C PHE A 317 -10.89 -6.81 19.55
N LEU A 318 -11.33 -7.60 18.57
CA LEU A 318 -10.58 -8.79 18.16
C LEU A 318 -9.19 -8.41 17.65
N GLY A 319 -9.08 -7.38 16.80
CA GLY A 319 -7.79 -6.91 16.30
C GLY A 319 -6.78 -6.54 17.41
N SER A 320 -7.23 -5.92 18.50
CA SER A 320 -6.34 -5.46 19.58
C SER A 320 -6.03 -6.53 20.64
N THR A 321 -6.91 -7.49 20.87
CA THR A 321 -6.77 -8.50 21.94
C THR A 321 -6.17 -9.82 21.48
N VAL A 322 -6.12 -10.10 20.18
CA VAL A 322 -5.69 -11.42 19.66
C VAL A 322 -4.25 -11.78 20.06
N SER A 323 -3.35 -10.80 20.10
CA SER A 323 -1.97 -11.03 20.55
C SER A 323 -1.91 -11.50 22.00
N LEU A 324 -2.74 -10.93 22.88
CA LEU A 324 -2.81 -11.32 24.29
C LEU A 324 -3.22 -12.79 24.46
N PHE A 325 -4.25 -13.24 23.74
CA PHE A 325 -4.67 -14.65 23.77
C PHE A 325 -3.57 -15.59 23.28
N GLY A 326 -2.85 -15.21 22.22
CA GLY A 326 -1.70 -15.96 21.74
C GLY A 326 -0.58 -16.08 22.76
N THR A 327 -0.23 -14.97 23.43
CA THR A 327 0.81 -14.93 24.46
C THR A 327 0.43 -15.78 25.67
N ILE A 328 -0.82 -15.69 26.15
CA ILE A 328 -1.31 -16.49 27.27
C ILE A 328 -1.24 -17.98 26.93
N ALA A 329 -1.72 -18.38 25.75
CA ALA A 329 -1.70 -19.77 25.32
C ALA A 329 -0.28 -20.34 25.22
N ALA A 330 0.66 -19.58 24.67
CA ALA A 330 2.06 -19.97 24.62
C ALA A 330 2.67 -20.11 26.03
N PHE A 331 2.34 -19.21 26.95
CA PHE A 331 2.84 -19.26 28.33
C PHE A 331 2.32 -20.48 29.10
N VAL A 332 1.01 -20.73 29.05
CA VAL A 332 0.37 -21.88 29.72
C VAL A 332 0.94 -23.20 29.18
N SER A 333 1.01 -23.34 27.86
CA SER A 333 1.58 -24.55 27.25
C SER A 333 3.03 -24.79 27.64
N ARG A 334 3.83 -23.72 27.78
CA ARG A 334 5.21 -23.85 28.23
C ARG A 334 5.30 -24.29 29.69
N GLN A 335 4.43 -23.78 30.57
CA GLN A 335 4.39 -24.22 31.96
C GLN A 335 4.01 -25.70 32.08
N GLU A 336 3.01 -26.15 31.33
CA GLU A 336 2.60 -27.56 31.30
C GLU A 336 3.71 -28.48 30.78
N ALA A 337 4.49 -28.04 29.79
CA ALA A 337 5.62 -28.83 29.27
C ALA A 337 6.81 -28.93 30.24
N MET A 338 6.89 -28.05 31.26
CA MET A 338 7.95 -28.06 32.28
C MET A 338 7.52 -28.74 33.59
N ALA A 339 6.23 -29.01 33.78
CA ALA A 339 5.66 -29.66 34.95
C ALA A 339 5.66 -31.18 34.81
#